data_AF-A0A8H7EGA6-F1
#
_entry.id   AF-A0A8H7EGA6-F1
#
_cell.length_a   1.000
_cell.length_b   1.000
_cell.length_c   1.000
_cell.angle_alpha   90.00
_cell.angle_beta   90.00
_cell.angle_gamma   90.00
#
_symmetry.space_group_name_H-M   'P 1'
#
loop_
_entity.id
_entity.type
_entity.pdbx_description
1 polymer ?
#
loop_
_entity_poly.entity_id
_entity_poly.type
_entity_poly.pdbx_seq_one_letter_code
_entity_poly.pdbx_strand_id
1 'polypeptide(L)'
;MARNVRIHQLQKLTWRPSFQASSFVQPSRCFSVLNRPPPKYEGHIPLTRVERLGLAIGSGLGSFLDPRRGDLIASFGEATAQPYFIYKLRDRMLLNPIGRRILRDRPRLTSTSLDIPRLRNLPPNTLGYAYAAWLDREGVSPDTRAAVQYIDDEECAYVMQRYRECHDFYHALVGLPVFREGEVALKAFEFANTGLPMTGLAVFSAFTLKKAEWRRFWDVYGPWATRNGAQSADVINIYWEEELETDIDDLRARLGIEKPPDLRAMRKAEREARKKEKEAKENMARAAV
;
A
#
# COMPACT_ATOMS: atom_id res chain seq x y z
N MET A 1 23.50 -56.06 62.93
CA MET A 1 23.88 -55.62 64.28
C MET A 1 24.15 -54.11 64.19
N ALA A 2 23.27 -53.19 64.60
CA ALA A 2 22.66 -52.95 65.92
C ALA A 2 23.52 -52.05 66.84
N ARG A 3 23.19 -50.75 66.85
CA ARG A 3 23.30 -49.71 67.91
C ARG A 3 22.89 -48.37 67.24
N ASN A 4 21.73 -47.75 67.51
CA ASN A 4 21.29 -47.04 68.73
C ASN A 4 22.38 -46.06 69.25
N VAL A 5 22.09 -44.79 69.57
CA VAL A 5 20.98 -44.26 70.40
C VAL A 5 20.45 -42.87 69.92
N ARG A 6 19.24 -42.50 70.38
CA ARG A 6 18.49 -41.23 70.14
C ARG A 6 19.02 -40.00 70.94
N ILE A 7 18.24 -38.90 70.88
CA ILE A 7 18.04 -37.77 71.83
C ILE A 7 18.58 -36.43 71.27
N HIS A 8 17.85 -35.29 71.23
CA HIS A 8 16.46 -34.97 71.68
C HIS A 8 15.68 -34.15 70.61
N GLN A 9 14.77 -33.25 71.02
CA GLN A 9 14.08 -32.24 70.21
C GLN A 9 14.74 -30.85 70.37
N LEU A 10 14.50 -29.92 69.44
CA LEU A 10 13.67 -28.73 69.71
C LEU A 10 13.45 -27.89 68.44
N GLN A 11 12.19 -27.69 68.08
CA GLN A 11 11.80 -26.75 67.02
C GLN A 11 12.07 -25.31 67.47
N LYS A 12 12.72 -24.52 66.63
CA LYS A 12 12.58 -23.05 66.66
C LYS A 12 12.01 -22.59 65.33
N LEU A 13 10.70 -22.40 65.33
CA LEU A 13 9.93 -21.83 64.23
C LEU A 13 10.31 -20.34 64.09
N THR A 14 11.27 -20.01 63.23
CA THR A 14 11.54 -18.60 62.87
C THR A 14 10.73 -18.23 61.65
N TRP A 15 9.47 -17.83 61.89
CA TRP A 15 8.60 -17.27 60.85
C TRP A 15 9.15 -15.92 60.39
N ARG A 16 9.84 -15.92 59.23
CA ARG A 16 10.25 -14.68 58.55
C ARG A 16 9.15 -14.28 57.58
N PRO A 17 8.43 -13.16 57.78
CA PRO A 17 7.54 -12.65 56.75
C PRO A 17 8.40 -12.13 55.59
N SER A 18 8.47 -12.92 54.52
CA SER A 18 9.01 -12.47 53.24
C SER A 18 8.04 -11.47 52.63
N PHE A 19 8.20 -10.20 53.00
CA PHE A 19 7.58 -9.08 52.29
C PHE A 19 8.18 -9.02 50.87
N GLN A 20 7.58 -9.75 49.94
CA GLN A 20 7.62 -9.37 48.53
C GLN A 20 6.91 -8.01 48.45
N ALA A 21 7.71 -6.95 48.40
CA ALA A 21 7.23 -5.67 47.92
C ALA A 21 6.84 -5.87 46.46
N SER A 22 5.56 -6.13 46.21
CA SER A 22 4.98 -6.02 44.88
C SER A 22 5.15 -4.57 44.45
N SER A 23 6.23 -4.31 43.72
CA SER A 23 6.44 -3.07 42.98
C SER A 23 5.38 -3.02 41.89
N PHE A 24 4.19 -2.54 42.27
CA PHE A 24 3.21 -1.99 41.35
C PHE A 24 3.88 -0.80 40.66
N VAL A 25 4.62 -1.08 39.59
CA VAL A 25 4.97 -0.10 38.57
C VAL A 25 3.64 0.33 37.97
N GLN A 26 3.02 1.34 38.56
CA GLN A 26 1.92 2.04 37.92
C GLN A 26 2.47 2.52 36.58
N PRO A 27 1.86 2.17 35.43
CA PRO A 27 2.28 2.74 34.17
C PRO A 27 2.08 4.24 34.28
N SER A 28 3.17 5.00 34.19
CA SER A 28 3.18 6.46 34.26
C SER A 28 2.14 6.98 33.28
N ARG A 29 1.00 7.48 33.78
CA ARG A 29 -0.04 8.07 32.95
C ARG A 29 0.52 9.34 32.33
N CYS A 30 1.11 9.21 31.16
CA CYS A 30 1.57 10.33 30.37
C CYS A 30 0.35 11.22 30.09
N PHE A 31 0.35 12.42 30.66
CA PHE A 31 -0.73 13.39 30.48
C PHE A 31 -0.76 13.86 29.02
N SER A 32 -1.41 13.08 28.16
CA SER A 32 -1.81 13.54 26.84
C SER A 32 -2.96 14.52 27.03
N VAL A 33 -2.74 15.78 26.64
CA VAL A 33 -3.73 16.87 26.68
C VAL A 33 -5.05 16.50 25.97
N LEU A 34 -5.02 15.52 25.07
CA LEU A 34 -6.14 15.08 24.24
C LEU A 34 -6.77 13.75 24.69
N ASN A 35 -6.38 13.18 25.85
CA ASN A 35 -6.93 11.93 26.39
C ASN A 35 -7.03 10.78 25.34
N ARG A 36 -5.92 10.48 24.66
CA ARG A 36 -5.86 9.36 23.71
C ARG A 36 -6.25 8.04 24.40
N PRO A 37 -7.04 7.17 23.73
CA PRO A 37 -7.25 5.81 24.21
C PRO A 37 -5.93 5.01 24.17
N PRO A 38 -5.84 3.85 24.84
CA PRO A 38 -4.65 3.00 24.76
C PRO A 38 -4.49 2.37 23.36
N PRO A 39 -3.26 1.98 22.96
CA PRO A 39 -3.02 1.12 21.81
C PRO A 39 -3.84 -0.18 21.88
N LYS A 40 -4.27 -0.69 20.73
CA LYS A 40 -5.12 -1.90 20.63
C LYS A 40 -4.35 -3.15 20.20
N TYR A 41 -3.23 -2.95 19.51
CA TYR A 41 -2.28 -3.96 19.05
C TYR A 41 -0.89 -3.32 18.95
N GLU A 42 0.16 -4.11 18.70
CA GLU A 42 1.54 -3.61 18.63
C GLU A 42 1.74 -2.60 17.49
N GLY A 43 2.42 -1.49 17.77
CA GLY A 43 2.63 -0.41 16.79
C GLY A 43 1.42 0.51 16.54
N HIS A 44 0.24 0.22 17.13
CA HIS A 44 -0.93 1.10 17.02
C HIS A 44 -0.72 2.44 17.74
N ILE A 45 -0.86 3.55 17.01
CA ILE A 45 -0.88 4.92 17.50
C ILE A 45 -2.35 5.41 17.49
N PRO A 46 -3.07 5.29 18.61
CA PRO A 46 -4.47 5.71 18.72
C PRO A 46 -4.64 7.21 18.52
N LEU A 47 -5.65 7.60 17.74
CA LEU A 47 -6.01 9.01 17.49
C LEU A 47 -7.46 9.31 17.90
N THR A 48 -7.67 10.45 18.54
CA THR A 48 -9.01 11.02 18.67
C THR A 48 -9.59 11.43 17.30
N ARG A 49 -10.90 11.67 17.22
CA ARG A 49 -11.54 12.15 15.97
C ARG A 49 -10.94 13.47 15.47
N VAL A 50 -10.58 14.37 16.39
CA VAL A 50 -9.96 15.68 16.06
C VAL A 50 -8.53 15.49 15.56
N GLU A 51 -7.73 14.66 16.23
CA GLU A 51 -6.36 14.36 15.78
C GLU A 51 -6.34 13.64 14.42
N ARG A 52 -7.26 12.70 14.19
CA ARG A 52 -7.39 12.01 12.90
C ARG A 52 -7.78 12.97 11.77
N LEU A 53 -8.69 13.93 12.04
CA LEU A 53 -9.05 14.97 11.07
C LEU A 53 -7.87 15.92 10.80
N GLY A 54 -7.16 16.35 11.86
CA GLY A 54 -5.95 17.17 11.73
C GLY A 54 -4.84 16.45 10.96
N LEU A 55 -4.64 15.16 11.20
CA LEU A 55 -3.73 14.30 10.45
C LEU A 55 -4.14 14.21 8.98
N ALA A 56 -5.43 13.96 8.68
CA ALA A 56 -5.93 13.90 7.31
C ALA A 56 -5.68 15.22 6.55
N ILE A 57 -6.00 16.37 7.15
CA ILE A 57 -5.80 17.68 6.51
C ILE A 57 -4.30 17.97 6.34
N GLY A 58 -3.50 17.82 7.40
CA GLY A 58 -2.07 18.14 7.37
C GLY A 58 -1.26 17.24 6.43
N SER A 59 -1.51 15.93 6.47
CA SER A 59 -0.84 14.97 5.58
C SER A 59 -1.34 15.05 4.14
N GLY A 60 -2.63 15.34 3.91
CA GLY A 60 -3.18 15.57 2.58
C GLY A 60 -2.59 16.82 1.91
N LEU A 61 -2.56 17.95 2.62
CA LEU A 61 -1.92 19.18 2.10
C LEU A 61 -0.41 19.00 1.91
N GLY A 62 0.28 18.39 2.88
CA GLY A 62 1.72 18.16 2.80
C GLY A 62 2.14 17.23 1.67
N SER A 63 1.40 16.14 1.44
CA SER A 63 1.66 15.21 0.31
C SER A 63 1.26 15.79 -1.05
N PHE A 64 0.26 16.69 -1.11
CA PHE A 64 -0.06 17.42 -2.34
C PHE A 64 1.05 18.41 -2.72
N LEU A 65 1.65 19.08 -1.73
CA LEU A 65 2.75 20.04 -1.93
C LEU A 65 4.09 19.34 -2.23
N ASP A 66 4.43 18.27 -1.51
CA ASP A 66 5.58 17.41 -1.81
C ASP A 66 5.18 15.93 -1.93
N PRO A 67 4.87 15.46 -3.15
CA PRO A 67 4.54 14.06 -3.42
C PRO A 67 5.67 13.05 -3.14
N ARG A 68 6.89 13.49 -2.82
CA ARG A 68 7.98 12.59 -2.40
C ARG A 68 7.84 12.13 -0.94
N ARG A 69 6.98 12.78 -0.16
CA ARG A 69 6.68 12.44 1.24
C ARG A 69 5.73 11.25 1.33
N GLY A 70 6.26 10.05 1.04
CA GLY A 70 5.53 8.79 1.15
C GLY A 70 4.95 8.52 2.54
N ASP A 71 5.59 9.05 3.59
CA ASP A 71 5.10 9.05 4.97
C ASP A 71 3.80 9.85 5.15
N LEU A 72 3.66 10.98 4.45
CA LEU A 72 2.43 11.78 4.45
C LEU A 72 1.34 11.11 3.62
N ILE A 73 1.67 10.52 2.47
CA ILE A 73 0.71 9.74 1.66
C ILE A 73 0.18 8.54 2.45
N ALA A 74 1.05 7.84 3.18
CA ALA A 74 0.71 6.74 4.07
C ALA A 74 -0.26 7.21 5.17
N SER A 75 0.12 8.26 5.92
CA SER A 75 -0.69 8.85 6.98
C SER A 75 -2.07 9.31 6.49
N PHE A 76 -2.12 9.94 5.32
CA PHE A 76 -3.34 10.40 4.67
C PHE A 76 -4.27 9.24 4.28
N GLY A 77 -3.69 8.13 3.79
CA GLY A 77 -4.41 6.88 3.53
C GLY A 77 -5.12 6.33 4.77
N GLU A 78 -4.44 6.26 5.90
CA GLU A 78 -5.00 5.72 7.14
C GLU A 78 -6.05 6.63 7.79
N ALA A 79 -5.79 7.95 7.74
CA ALA A 79 -6.68 8.94 8.32
C ALA A 79 -8.00 9.07 7.54
N THR A 80 -7.97 8.87 6.22
CA THR A 80 -9.16 8.96 5.35
C THR A 80 -9.90 7.64 5.15
N ALA A 81 -9.26 6.49 5.37
CA ALA A 81 -9.92 5.19 5.20
C ALA A 81 -10.89 4.83 6.35
N GLN A 82 -10.81 5.52 7.49
CA GLN A 82 -11.69 5.33 8.64
C GLN A 82 -12.81 6.40 8.69
N PRO A 83 -13.98 6.09 9.29
CA PRO A 83 -14.32 4.86 10.00
C PRO A 83 -15.05 3.81 9.12
N TYR A 84 -15.19 4.02 7.81
CA TYR A 84 -16.06 3.19 6.96
C TYR A 84 -15.35 2.42 5.84
N PHE A 85 -14.41 3.06 5.13
CA PHE A 85 -13.93 2.55 3.85
C PHE A 85 -13.01 1.33 3.99
N ILE A 86 -12.13 1.31 5.01
CA ILE A 86 -11.27 0.15 5.27
C ILE A 86 -12.07 -1.08 5.70
N TYR A 87 -13.11 -0.89 6.52
CA TYR A 87 -14.04 -1.95 6.93
C TYR A 87 -14.79 -2.50 5.72
N LYS A 88 -15.32 -1.64 4.84
CA LYS A 88 -15.95 -2.07 3.58
C LYS A 88 -14.99 -2.86 2.68
N LEU A 89 -13.71 -2.50 2.63
CA LEU A 89 -12.70 -3.24 1.85
C LEU A 89 -12.41 -4.62 2.48
N ARG A 90 -12.20 -4.68 3.81
CA ARG A 90 -12.07 -5.94 4.55
C ARG A 90 -13.28 -6.84 4.35
N ASP A 91 -14.49 -6.30 4.41
CA ASP A 91 -15.72 -7.08 4.28
C ASP A 91 -15.87 -7.68 2.87
N ARG A 92 -15.41 -6.98 1.82
CA ARG A 92 -15.27 -7.55 0.47
C ARG A 92 -14.27 -8.70 0.42
N MET A 93 -13.16 -8.62 1.15
CA MET A 93 -12.22 -9.74 1.30
C MET A 93 -12.86 -10.92 2.03
N LEU A 94 -13.65 -10.67 3.08
CA LEU A 94 -14.35 -11.73 3.82
C LEU A 94 -15.42 -12.45 2.98
N LEU A 95 -16.03 -11.78 1.99
CA LEU A 95 -16.94 -12.42 1.03
C LEU A 95 -16.20 -13.36 0.05
N ASN A 96 -14.95 -13.05 -0.30
CA ASN A 96 -14.15 -13.83 -1.25
C ASN A 96 -13.41 -15.01 -0.56
N PRO A 97 -13.39 -16.23 -1.13
CA PRO A 97 -12.68 -17.37 -0.53
C PRO A 97 -11.15 -17.17 -0.44
N ILE A 98 -10.54 -16.54 -1.44
CA ILE A 98 -9.11 -16.19 -1.43
C ILE A 98 -8.86 -15.06 -0.44
N GLY A 99 -9.74 -14.04 -0.41
CA GLY A 99 -9.69 -12.94 0.56
C GLY A 99 -9.70 -13.43 2.01
N ARG A 100 -10.59 -14.38 2.36
CA ARG A 100 -10.59 -15.04 3.68
C ARG A 100 -9.29 -15.77 4.00
N ARG A 101 -8.66 -16.40 3.00
CA ARG A 101 -7.36 -17.08 3.18
C ARG A 101 -6.25 -16.05 3.44
N ILE A 102 -6.20 -14.96 2.66
CA ILE A 102 -5.28 -13.84 2.85
C ILE A 102 -5.41 -13.22 4.26
N LEU A 103 -6.63 -12.96 4.74
CA LEU A 103 -6.86 -12.37 6.06
C LEU A 103 -6.43 -13.28 7.23
N ARG A 104 -6.49 -14.61 7.03
CA ARG A 104 -6.02 -15.61 7.99
C ARG A 104 -4.50 -15.73 7.98
N ASP A 105 -3.93 -15.96 6.81
CA ASP A 105 -2.52 -16.33 6.65
C ASP A 105 -1.60 -15.11 6.76
N ARG A 106 -2.15 -13.92 6.55
CA ARG A 106 -1.52 -12.59 6.63
C ARG A 106 -0.14 -12.47 5.98
N PRO A 107 0.06 -13.00 4.74
CA PRO A 107 1.34 -12.90 4.06
C PRO A 107 1.73 -11.44 3.80
N ARG A 108 3.05 -11.21 3.70
CA ARG A 108 3.68 -9.91 3.50
C ARG A 108 4.49 -9.92 2.22
N LEU A 109 4.52 -8.80 1.51
CA LEU A 109 5.11 -8.66 0.19
C LEU A 109 6.34 -7.72 0.26
N THR A 110 7.41 -8.22 0.86
CA THR A 110 8.73 -7.58 0.97
C THR A 110 9.76 -8.25 0.04
N SER A 111 10.91 -7.62 -0.18
CA SER A 111 11.99 -8.22 -1.00
C SER A 111 12.44 -9.59 -0.46
N THR A 112 12.46 -9.75 0.86
CA THR A 112 12.80 -11.01 1.55
C THR A 112 11.80 -12.12 1.27
N SER A 113 10.50 -11.79 1.18
CA SER A 113 9.44 -12.78 0.91
C SER A 113 9.33 -13.17 -0.56
N LEU A 114 9.73 -12.29 -1.47
CA LEU A 114 9.47 -12.44 -2.91
C LEU A 114 10.65 -13.03 -3.70
N ASP A 115 11.87 -12.94 -3.17
CA ASP A 115 13.12 -13.31 -3.87
C ASP A 115 13.20 -12.66 -5.27
N ILE A 116 13.34 -11.34 -5.30
CA ILE A 116 13.42 -10.57 -6.55
C ILE A 116 14.52 -11.09 -7.51
N PRO A 117 15.71 -11.54 -7.05
CA PRO A 117 16.67 -12.25 -7.91
C PRO A 117 16.09 -13.48 -8.61
N ARG A 118 15.34 -14.35 -7.91
CA ARG A 118 14.63 -15.47 -8.55
C ARG A 118 13.59 -14.99 -9.57
N LEU A 119 12.81 -13.96 -9.25
CA LEU A 119 11.76 -13.44 -10.14
C LEU A 119 12.30 -12.96 -11.49
N ARG A 120 13.50 -12.36 -11.54
CA ARG A 120 14.17 -11.97 -12.80
C ARG A 120 14.51 -13.13 -13.72
N ASN A 121 14.57 -14.35 -13.20
CA ASN A 121 14.90 -15.57 -13.94
C ASN A 121 13.66 -16.40 -14.33
N LEU A 122 12.45 -15.95 -13.99
CA LEU A 122 11.21 -16.59 -14.43
C LEU A 122 10.95 -16.34 -15.93
N PRO A 123 10.13 -17.17 -16.61
CA PRO A 123 9.80 -16.97 -18.01
C PRO A 123 9.18 -15.58 -18.27
N PRO A 124 9.49 -14.92 -19.42
CA PRO A 124 9.12 -13.51 -19.65
C PRO A 124 7.61 -13.19 -19.66
N ASN A 125 6.77 -14.21 -19.83
CA ASN A 125 5.31 -14.11 -19.80
C ASN A 125 4.71 -14.21 -18.39
N THR A 126 5.50 -14.57 -17.37
CA THR A 126 5.00 -14.67 -15.99
C THR A 126 4.81 -13.32 -15.32
N LEU A 127 3.87 -13.25 -14.36
CA LEU A 127 3.70 -12.08 -13.50
C LEU A 127 5.00 -11.72 -12.76
N GLY A 128 5.72 -12.69 -12.20
CA GLY A 128 6.91 -12.47 -11.40
C GLY A 128 8.04 -11.83 -12.22
N TYR A 129 8.28 -12.30 -13.44
CA TYR A 129 9.22 -11.65 -14.35
C TYR A 129 8.77 -10.22 -14.68
N ALA A 130 7.49 -10.03 -15.03
CA ALA A 130 6.96 -8.71 -15.38
C ALA A 130 7.04 -7.71 -14.20
N TYR A 131 6.86 -8.18 -12.97
CA TYR A 131 7.03 -7.40 -11.75
C TYR A 131 8.50 -7.01 -11.52
N ALA A 132 9.43 -7.97 -11.60
CA ALA A 132 10.86 -7.68 -11.43
C ALA A 132 11.39 -6.74 -12.52
N ALA A 133 11.00 -6.95 -13.78
CA ALA A 133 11.34 -6.08 -14.90
C ALA A 133 10.71 -4.67 -14.76
N TRP A 134 9.54 -4.55 -14.12
CA TRP A 134 8.94 -3.26 -13.79
C TRP A 134 9.72 -2.54 -12.68
N LEU A 135 10.10 -3.23 -11.60
CA LEU A 135 10.94 -2.68 -10.52
C LEU A 135 12.26 -2.11 -11.09
N ASP A 136 12.94 -2.90 -11.93
CA ASP A 136 14.21 -2.50 -12.55
C ASP A 136 14.06 -1.29 -13.49
N ARG A 137 12.92 -1.20 -14.21
CA ARG A 137 12.64 -0.10 -15.15
C ARG A 137 12.25 1.21 -14.47
N GLU A 138 11.53 1.13 -13.36
CA GLU A 138 11.08 2.31 -12.61
C GLU A 138 12.06 2.72 -11.49
N GLY A 139 13.00 1.84 -11.11
CA GLY A 139 14.08 2.13 -10.14
C GLY A 139 13.61 2.13 -8.69
N VAL A 140 12.67 1.26 -8.34
CA VAL A 140 11.99 1.22 -7.03
C VAL A 140 12.15 -0.15 -6.33
N SER A 141 11.83 -0.21 -5.03
CA SER A 141 11.92 -1.43 -4.21
C SER A 141 10.65 -1.62 -3.36
N PRO A 142 10.14 -2.87 -3.19
CA PRO A 142 9.00 -3.16 -2.33
C PRO A 142 9.20 -2.80 -0.85
N ASP A 143 10.45 -2.69 -0.37
CA ASP A 143 10.72 -2.46 1.06
C ASP A 143 10.50 -1.01 1.51
N THR A 144 10.12 -0.12 0.60
CA THR A 144 9.89 1.31 0.86
C THR A 144 8.55 1.61 1.54
N ARG A 145 7.75 0.59 1.85
CA ARG A 145 6.37 0.70 2.34
C ARG A 145 6.31 0.95 3.85
N ALA A 146 5.89 2.16 4.24
CA ALA A 146 5.67 2.51 5.64
C ALA A 146 4.64 1.58 6.32
N ALA A 147 4.92 1.23 7.58
CA ALA A 147 4.00 0.47 8.43
C ALA A 147 2.70 1.25 8.71
N VAL A 148 1.58 0.54 8.84
CA VAL A 148 0.30 1.09 9.30
C VAL A 148 0.33 1.30 10.82
N GLN A 149 -0.14 2.46 11.28
CA GLN A 149 -0.05 2.90 12.68
C GLN A 149 -1.37 3.44 13.24
N TYR A 150 -2.19 4.13 12.44
CA TYR A 150 -3.33 4.95 12.86
C TYR A 150 -4.71 4.29 12.63
N ILE A 151 -4.74 3.00 12.27
CA ILE A 151 -5.99 2.24 12.04
C ILE A 151 -6.42 1.49 13.31
N ASP A 152 -7.65 1.75 13.76
CA ASP A 152 -8.16 1.31 15.06
C ASP A 152 -8.49 -0.20 15.16
N ASP A 153 -8.44 -0.96 14.08
CA ASP A 153 -8.76 -2.40 14.01
C ASP A 153 -7.59 -3.15 13.36
N GLU A 154 -7.11 -4.21 14.01
CA GLU A 154 -5.87 -4.89 13.62
C GLU A 154 -5.99 -5.59 12.25
N GLU A 155 -7.16 -6.17 11.95
CA GLU A 155 -7.39 -6.79 10.64
C GLU A 155 -7.50 -5.74 9.54
N CYS A 156 -8.21 -4.63 9.78
CA CYS A 156 -8.22 -3.48 8.87
C CYS A 156 -6.83 -2.86 8.69
N ALA A 157 -5.98 -2.87 9.73
CA ALA A 157 -4.61 -2.42 9.64
C ALA A 157 -3.78 -3.32 8.73
N TYR A 158 -3.95 -4.65 8.83
CA TYR A 158 -3.39 -5.61 7.87
C TYR A 158 -3.90 -5.38 6.44
N VAL A 159 -5.22 -5.13 6.24
CA VAL A 159 -5.78 -4.84 4.90
C VAL A 159 -5.14 -3.60 4.26
N MET A 160 -4.98 -2.51 5.03
CA MET A 160 -4.30 -1.30 4.55
C MET A 160 -2.82 -1.57 4.24
N GLN A 161 -2.15 -2.36 5.08
CA GLN A 161 -0.75 -2.72 4.88
C GLN A 161 -0.57 -3.56 3.61
N ARG A 162 -1.40 -4.60 3.40
CA ARG A 162 -1.39 -5.39 2.17
C ARG A 162 -1.67 -4.51 0.95
N TYR A 163 -2.67 -3.62 1.01
CA TYR A 163 -2.95 -2.67 -0.08
C TYR A 163 -1.71 -1.83 -0.46
N ARG A 164 -0.92 -1.36 0.52
CA ARG A 164 0.33 -0.61 0.27
C ARG A 164 1.39 -1.45 -0.44
N GLU A 165 1.57 -2.70 -0.04
CA GLU A 165 2.60 -3.61 -0.57
C GLU A 165 2.21 -4.14 -1.96
N CYS A 166 0.93 -4.42 -2.18
CA CYS A 166 0.39 -4.82 -3.50
C CYS A 166 0.43 -3.70 -4.55
N HIS A 167 0.64 -2.43 -4.17
CA HIS A 167 0.54 -1.29 -5.09
C HIS A 167 1.48 -1.39 -6.30
N ASP A 168 2.73 -1.86 -6.09
CA ASP A 168 3.70 -2.06 -7.18
C ASP A 168 3.31 -3.23 -8.09
N PHE A 169 2.63 -4.25 -7.54
CA PHE A 169 2.03 -5.31 -8.35
C PHE A 169 0.88 -4.79 -9.22
N TYR A 170 0.07 -3.85 -8.74
CA TYR A 170 -0.96 -3.22 -9.57
C TYR A 170 -0.31 -2.48 -10.75
N HIS A 171 0.73 -1.68 -10.50
CA HIS A 171 1.52 -1.02 -11.55
C HIS A 171 2.09 -2.01 -12.57
N ALA A 172 2.70 -3.12 -12.13
CA ALA A 172 3.24 -4.14 -13.02
C ALA A 172 2.13 -4.85 -13.84
N LEU A 173 1.00 -5.17 -13.19
CA LEU A 173 -0.16 -5.81 -13.82
C LEU A 173 -0.72 -4.96 -14.97
N VAL A 174 -0.87 -3.64 -14.79
CA VAL A 174 -1.38 -2.74 -15.85
C VAL A 174 -0.28 -2.07 -16.68
N GLY A 175 0.99 -2.25 -16.33
CA GLY A 175 2.15 -1.67 -17.01
C GLY A 175 2.35 -0.16 -16.85
N LEU A 176 1.62 0.50 -15.95
CA LEU A 176 1.72 1.95 -15.72
C LEU A 176 3.04 2.32 -14.99
N PRO A 177 3.68 3.45 -15.34
CA PRO A 177 4.92 3.92 -14.71
C PRO A 177 4.68 4.80 -13.47
N VAL A 178 5.71 5.00 -12.63
CA VAL A 178 5.63 5.76 -11.35
C VAL A 178 5.77 7.29 -11.49
N PHE A 179 5.81 7.82 -12.72
CA PHE A 179 5.75 9.27 -12.89
C PHE A 179 4.30 9.76 -12.81
N ARG A 180 4.10 11.00 -12.31
CA ARG A 180 2.80 11.62 -11.94
C ARG A 180 1.58 11.23 -12.79
N GLU A 181 1.70 11.21 -14.12
CA GLU A 181 0.59 10.84 -15.01
C GLU A 181 0.17 9.36 -14.90
N GLY A 182 1.12 8.43 -14.73
CA GLY A 182 0.86 7.01 -14.49
C GLY A 182 0.36 6.74 -13.07
N GLU A 183 0.91 7.43 -12.07
CA GLU A 183 0.40 7.45 -10.68
C GLU A 183 -1.07 7.87 -10.61
N VAL A 184 -1.42 8.99 -11.23
CA VAL A 184 -2.81 9.52 -11.29
C VAL A 184 -3.74 8.52 -11.98
N ALA A 185 -3.29 7.90 -13.08
CA ALA A 185 -4.04 6.86 -13.79
C ALA A 185 -4.26 5.61 -12.92
N LEU A 186 -3.24 5.15 -12.18
CA LEU A 186 -3.40 3.99 -11.29
C LEU A 186 -4.26 4.33 -10.07
N LYS A 187 -4.12 5.51 -9.46
CA LYS A 187 -4.94 5.95 -8.33
C LYS A 187 -6.42 6.03 -8.69
N ALA A 188 -6.76 6.39 -9.93
CA ALA A 188 -8.13 6.33 -10.43
C ALA A 188 -8.65 4.88 -10.52
N PHE A 189 -7.81 3.93 -10.96
CA PHE A 189 -8.15 2.50 -11.02
C PHE A 189 -8.30 1.90 -9.62
N GLU A 190 -7.37 2.18 -8.72
CA GLU A 190 -7.42 1.77 -7.31
C GLU A 190 -8.66 2.33 -6.61
N PHE A 191 -9.08 3.56 -6.92
CA PHE A 191 -10.30 4.13 -6.36
C PHE A 191 -11.55 3.40 -6.85
N ALA A 192 -11.66 3.17 -8.16
CA ALA A 192 -12.78 2.45 -8.74
C ALA A 192 -12.88 1.00 -8.25
N ASN A 193 -11.75 0.32 -7.99
CA ASN A 193 -11.73 -1.05 -7.49
C ASN A 193 -11.90 -1.12 -5.96
N THR A 194 -11.06 -0.44 -5.18
CA THR A 194 -11.00 -0.58 -3.71
C THR A 194 -11.96 0.35 -2.95
N GLY A 195 -12.27 1.52 -3.50
CA GLY A 195 -13.04 2.57 -2.83
C GLY A 195 -12.31 3.32 -1.71
N LEU A 196 -10.99 3.17 -1.55
CA LEU A 196 -10.21 3.89 -0.53
C LEU A 196 -10.12 5.40 -0.84
N PRO A 197 -10.62 6.32 0.02
CA PRO A 197 -10.77 7.74 -0.35
C PRO A 197 -9.48 8.45 -0.76
N MET A 198 -8.35 8.14 -0.12
CA MET A 198 -7.04 8.71 -0.50
C MET A 198 -6.73 8.53 -1.99
N THR A 199 -7.10 7.39 -2.59
CA THR A 199 -6.84 7.12 -4.02
C THR A 199 -7.66 8.06 -4.90
N GLY A 200 -8.95 8.24 -4.63
CA GLY A 200 -9.80 9.20 -5.33
C GLY A 200 -9.36 10.65 -5.11
N LEU A 201 -8.95 11.02 -3.89
CA LEU A 201 -8.42 12.35 -3.58
C LEU A 201 -7.08 12.61 -4.28
N ALA A 202 -6.22 11.58 -4.44
CA ALA A 202 -4.98 11.67 -5.18
C ALA A 202 -5.20 11.94 -6.69
N VAL A 203 -6.35 11.53 -7.26
CA VAL A 203 -6.72 11.88 -8.64
C VAL A 203 -6.83 13.40 -8.83
N PHE A 204 -7.13 14.20 -7.80
CA PHE A 204 -7.11 15.67 -7.93
C PHE A 204 -5.71 16.24 -8.23
N SER A 205 -4.63 15.49 -8.00
CA SER A 205 -3.30 15.89 -8.50
C SER A 205 -3.23 15.93 -10.05
N ALA A 206 -4.21 15.35 -10.75
CA ALA A 206 -4.41 15.52 -12.18
C ALA A 206 -4.50 17.00 -12.60
N PHE A 207 -5.10 17.87 -11.78
CA PHE A 207 -5.19 19.32 -12.07
C PHE A 207 -3.81 20.00 -12.18
N THR A 208 -2.75 19.35 -11.72
CA THR A 208 -1.35 19.82 -11.82
C THR A 208 -0.60 19.28 -13.04
N LEU A 209 -1.25 18.46 -13.88
CA LEU A 209 -0.67 17.89 -15.10
C LEU A 209 -0.57 18.94 -16.23
N LYS A 210 0.37 18.74 -17.15
CA LYS A 210 0.48 19.59 -18.35
C LYS A 210 -0.71 19.33 -19.27
N LYS A 211 -1.12 20.31 -20.08
CA LYS A 211 -2.28 20.24 -21.00
C LYS A 211 -2.36 18.95 -21.84
N ALA A 212 -1.24 18.40 -22.30
CA ALA A 212 -1.19 17.13 -23.05
C ALA A 212 -1.42 15.89 -22.14
N GLU A 213 -0.82 15.89 -20.95
CA GLU A 213 -0.95 14.85 -19.93
C GLU A 213 -2.39 14.81 -19.37
N TRP A 214 -2.97 15.98 -19.10
CA TRP A 214 -4.38 16.15 -18.73
C TRP A 214 -5.32 15.62 -19.82
N ARG A 215 -5.06 15.93 -21.10
CA ARG A 215 -5.84 15.42 -22.23
C ARG A 215 -5.78 13.90 -22.30
N ARG A 216 -4.59 13.28 -22.30
CA ARG A 216 -4.47 11.81 -22.28
C ARG A 216 -5.14 11.17 -21.08
N PHE A 217 -5.09 11.82 -19.91
CA PHE A 217 -5.83 11.33 -18.75
C PHE A 217 -7.34 11.27 -19.03
N TRP A 218 -7.96 12.35 -19.51
CA TRP A 218 -9.40 12.35 -19.80
C TRP A 218 -9.83 11.50 -20.99
N ASP A 219 -9.02 11.46 -22.06
CA ASP A 219 -9.38 10.77 -23.30
C ASP A 219 -9.11 9.25 -23.23
N VAL A 220 -8.17 8.81 -22.37
CA VAL A 220 -7.69 7.40 -22.32
C VAL A 220 -7.72 6.85 -20.90
N TYR A 221 -6.93 7.40 -19.98
CA TYR A 221 -6.64 6.71 -18.71
C TYR A 221 -7.78 6.78 -17.69
N GLY A 222 -8.53 7.88 -17.60
CA GLY A 222 -9.69 8.03 -16.73
C GLY A 222 -10.84 7.09 -17.12
N PRO A 223 -11.26 7.06 -18.40
CA PRO A 223 -12.24 6.07 -18.89
C PRO A 223 -11.76 4.63 -18.72
N TRP A 224 -10.49 4.34 -19.05
CA TRP A 224 -9.89 3.01 -18.82
C TRP A 224 -9.94 2.61 -17.34
N ALA A 225 -9.46 3.47 -16.45
CA ALA A 225 -9.35 3.22 -15.01
C ALA A 225 -10.72 3.02 -14.36
N THR A 226 -11.69 3.85 -14.73
CA THR A 226 -13.07 3.75 -14.23
C THR A 226 -13.71 2.44 -14.68
N ARG A 227 -13.60 2.09 -15.97
CA ARG A 227 -14.17 0.85 -16.52
C ARG A 227 -13.52 -0.37 -15.89
N ASN A 228 -12.19 -0.45 -15.93
CA ASN A 228 -11.44 -1.60 -15.44
C ASN A 228 -11.60 -1.75 -13.93
N GLY A 229 -11.38 -0.69 -13.14
CA GLY A 229 -11.46 -0.79 -11.68
C GLY A 229 -12.85 -1.20 -11.18
N ALA A 230 -13.92 -0.73 -11.83
CA ALA A 230 -15.30 -1.05 -11.45
C ALA A 230 -15.82 -2.40 -11.98
N GLN A 231 -15.26 -2.93 -13.06
CA GLN A 231 -15.70 -4.20 -13.68
C GLN A 231 -14.80 -5.39 -13.36
N SER A 232 -13.54 -5.15 -12.98
CA SER A 232 -12.60 -6.20 -12.63
C SER A 232 -12.88 -6.83 -11.27
N ALA A 233 -12.32 -8.01 -11.04
CA ALA A 233 -12.23 -8.58 -9.71
C ALA A 233 -11.44 -7.65 -8.76
N ASP A 234 -11.72 -7.79 -7.46
CA ASP A 234 -11.07 -7.05 -6.37
C ASP A 234 -9.55 -7.36 -6.33
N VAL A 235 -8.69 -6.42 -6.71
CA VAL A 235 -7.24 -6.68 -6.81
C VAL A 235 -6.57 -6.95 -5.45
N ILE A 236 -7.23 -6.55 -4.35
CA ILE A 236 -6.79 -6.87 -2.99
C ILE A 236 -6.93 -8.36 -2.64
N ASN A 237 -7.82 -9.09 -3.34
CA ASN A 237 -8.06 -10.52 -3.17
C ASN A 237 -7.12 -11.40 -4.01
N ILE A 238 -6.16 -10.81 -4.72
CA ILE A 238 -5.14 -11.55 -5.45
C ILE A 238 -4.12 -12.09 -4.43
N TYR A 239 -3.88 -13.39 -4.46
CA TYR A 239 -2.84 -14.05 -3.66
C TYR A 239 -1.53 -13.99 -4.44
N TRP A 240 -0.97 -12.78 -4.56
CA TRP A 240 0.20 -12.46 -5.37
C TRP A 240 1.36 -13.44 -5.24
N GLU A 241 1.57 -13.94 -4.03
CA GLU A 241 2.59 -14.91 -3.63
C GLU A 241 2.46 -16.27 -4.35
N GLU A 242 1.24 -16.67 -4.70
CA GLU A 242 0.94 -17.90 -5.46
C GLU A 242 0.87 -17.65 -6.99
N GLU A 243 0.72 -16.39 -7.41
CA GLU A 243 0.49 -16.00 -8.81
C GLU A 243 1.78 -15.61 -9.56
N LEU A 244 2.94 -15.64 -8.88
CA LEU A 244 4.23 -15.18 -9.43
C LEU A 244 4.66 -15.94 -10.70
N GLU A 245 4.25 -17.20 -10.85
CA GLU A 245 4.59 -18.05 -12.00
C GLU A 245 3.44 -18.19 -13.00
N THR A 246 2.27 -17.58 -12.71
CA THR A 246 1.13 -17.52 -13.63
C THR A 246 1.45 -16.61 -14.81
N ASP A 247 0.97 -16.98 -16.00
CA ASP A 247 1.00 -16.10 -17.18
C ASP A 247 0.22 -14.80 -16.88
N ILE A 248 0.85 -13.66 -17.16
CA ILE A 248 0.31 -12.34 -16.79
C ILE A 248 -0.93 -11.97 -17.62
N ASP A 249 -1.06 -12.48 -18.85
CA ASP A 249 -2.22 -12.21 -19.70
C ASP A 249 -3.40 -13.14 -19.34
N ASP A 250 -3.14 -14.39 -18.93
CA ASP A 250 -4.17 -15.26 -18.31
C ASP A 250 -4.68 -14.69 -16.98
N LEU A 251 -3.78 -14.15 -16.15
CA LEU A 251 -4.15 -13.47 -14.90
C LEU A 251 -5.02 -12.23 -15.19
N ARG A 252 -4.62 -11.39 -16.15
CA ARG A 252 -5.41 -10.24 -16.61
C ARG A 252 -6.81 -10.65 -17.09
N ALA A 253 -6.90 -11.69 -17.93
CA ALA A 253 -8.16 -12.20 -18.44
C ALA A 253 -9.08 -12.72 -17.32
N ARG A 254 -8.55 -13.52 -16.39
CA ARG A 254 -9.28 -14.04 -15.23
C ARG A 254 -9.78 -12.94 -14.27
N LEU A 255 -9.04 -11.83 -14.17
CA LEU A 255 -9.43 -10.67 -13.36
C LEU A 255 -10.38 -9.71 -14.08
N GLY A 256 -10.57 -9.84 -15.40
CA GLY A 256 -11.30 -8.85 -16.20
C GLY A 256 -10.57 -7.52 -16.34
N ILE A 257 -9.23 -7.53 -16.40
CA ILE A 257 -8.37 -6.34 -16.48
C ILE A 257 -7.72 -6.27 -17.86
N GLU A 258 -8.09 -5.26 -18.64
CA GLU A 258 -7.43 -4.90 -19.88
C GLU A 258 -6.22 -3.99 -19.60
N LYS A 259 -5.12 -4.23 -20.30
CA LYS A 259 -3.93 -3.36 -20.21
C LYS A 259 -4.19 -2.04 -20.96
N PRO A 260 -3.95 -0.87 -20.35
CA PRO A 260 -4.03 0.42 -21.04
C PRO A 260 -2.92 0.56 -22.11
N PRO A 261 -3.06 1.49 -23.07
CA PRO A 261 -1.98 1.87 -23.97
C PRO A 261 -0.69 2.23 -23.21
N ASP A 262 0.49 1.91 -23.77
CA ASP A 262 1.76 2.19 -23.10
C ASP A 262 2.02 3.71 -23.03
N LEU A 263 2.01 4.24 -21.82
CA LEU A 263 2.16 5.66 -21.55
C LEU A 263 3.54 6.22 -21.94
N ARG A 264 4.60 5.41 -21.85
CA ARG A 264 5.95 5.82 -22.29
C ARG A 264 6.00 5.87 -23.83
N ALA A 265 5.37 4.92 -24.52
CA ALA A 265 5.25 4.91 -25.97
C ALA A 265 4.42 6.10 -26.49
N MET A 266 3.25 6.39 -25.90
CA MET A 266 2.43 7.56 -26.25
C MET A 266 3.22 8.87 -26.09
N ARG A 267 3.89 9.07 -24.94
CA ARG A 267 4.69 10.28 -24.68
C ARG A 267 5.90 10.39 -25.61
N LYS A 268 6.46 9.27 -26.10
CA LYS A 268 7.53 9.26 -27.12
C LYS A 268 6.97 9.70 -28.48
N ALA A 269 5.88 9.08 -28.94
CA ALA A 269 5.26 9.38 -30.23
C ALA A 269 4.83 10.86 -30.34
N GLU A 270 4.24 11.44 -29.30
CA GLU A 270 3.90 12.87 -29.26
C GLU A 270 5.12 13.80 -29.37
N ARG A 271 6.23 13.46 -28.71
CA ARG A 271 7.47 14.25 -28.78
C ARG A 271 8.07 14.20 -30.18
N GLU A 272 8.05 13.04 -30.81
CA GLU A 272 8.53 12.85 -32.18
C GLU A 272 7.64 13.58 -33.20
N ALA A 273 6.31 13.51 -33.04
CA ALA A 273 5.37 14.27 -33.87
C ALA A 273 5.59 15.79 -33.75
N ARG A 274 5.71 16.32 -32.52
CA ARG A 274 6.00 17.73 -32.28
C ARG A 274 7.36 18.18 -32.82
N LYS A 275 8.37 17.29 -32.78
CA LYS A 275 9.69 17.55 -33.39
C LYS A 275 9.56 17.68 -34.91
N LYS A 276 8.92 16.71 -35.58
CA LYS A 276 8.66 16.73 -37.02
C LYS A 276 7.86 17.96 -37.47
N GLU A 277 6.84 18.35 -36.69
CA GLU A 277 6.05 19.56 -36.96
C GLU A 277 6.90 20.84 -36.89
N LYS A 278 7.81 20.93 -35.91
CA LYS A 278 8.74 22.06 -35.76
C LYS A 278 9.75 22.11 -36.92
N GLU A 279 10.35 20.97 -37.27
CA GLU A 279 11.29 20.85 -38.39
C GLU A 279 10.62 21.19 -39.73
N ALA A 280 9.37 20.75 -39.96
CA ALA A 280 8.59 21.13 -41.13
C ALA A 280 8.34 22.64 -41.19
N LYS A 281 7.94 23.27 -40.08
CA LYS A 281 7.74 24.72 -39.99
C LYS A 281 9.02 25.52 -40.22
N GLU A 282 10.16 25.06 -39.68
CA GLU A 282 11.46 25.67 -39.89
C GLU A 282 11.94 25.53 -41.34
N ASN A 283 11.71 24.38 -41.98
CA ASN A 283 12.04 24.17 -43.39
C ASN A 283 11.14 25.01 -44.31
N MET A 284 9.84 25.12 -44.04
CA MET A 284 8.93 26.01 -44.78
C MET A 284 9.32 27.48 -44.64
N ALA A 285 9.71 27.92 -43.44
CA ALA A 285 10.19 29.28 -43.21
C ALA A 285 11.51 29.57 -43.96
N ARG A 286 12.43 28.60 -44.02
CA ARG A 286 13.68 28.72 -44.80
C ARG A 286 13.47 28.71 -46.31
N ALA A 287 12.44 28.03 -46.81
CA ALA A 287 12.10 28.01 -48.23
C ALA A 287 11.30 29.24 -48.70
N ALA A 288 10.94 30.14 -47.78
CA ALA A 288 10.20 31.38 -48.04
C ALA A 288 11.08 32.64 -47.94
N VAL A 289 12.41 32.47 -47.85
CA VAL A 289 13.45 33.51 -47.81
C VAL A 289 14.39 33.31 -48.99
#